data_AF-A0A2W5A5D1-F1
#
_entry.id   AF-A0A2W5A5D1-F1
#
_cell.length_a   1.000
_cell.length_b   1.000
_cell.length_c   1.000
_cell.angle_alpha   90.00
_cell.angle_beta   90.00
_cell.angle_gamma   90.00
#
_symmetry.space_group_name_H-M   'P 1'
#
loop_
_entity.id
_entity.type
_entity.pdbx_description
1 polymer ?
#
loop_
_entity_poly.entity_id
_entity_poly.type
_entity_poly.pdbx_seq_one_letter_code
_entity_poly.pdbx_strand_id
1 'polypeptide(L)'
;MSIYELAILGAVTPGDRATLTATLADIVSDFGLTLGDDVVVHNADTLSGRHKPAAFACAYFGGNAQQDLEAAQELIRASAPIIPTIAAGADFNVHIPQFLQPINGLTRRADDPAMTELASAMLECVGLLRRQRRVFVSYRRVESRAAALQLHDLLASRGFDVFLDTHDIRPGDPFQDVLWHRLVDSDVMVMLDTPTYFDSRWTRQEIGRARAKDIQVLRVIWPAHTPNKLTDLAETIYLDPEELEGADGPIVAKTADAIVLEVERLRSRSIASRYMSITGKLRADVEKIGASVEGVGAHRAVAVRLLDGQKIWAYPIVGIPTAEILNDVADKARRAEQQEIPVLVYDHIGIRDAWNAHLRWLGEHILAVRTIKVSEAGWALAAWEN
;
A
#
# COMPACT_ATOMS: atom_id res chain seq x y z
N MET A 1 19.89 13.65 -6.67
CA MET A 1 18.68 13.99 -7.45
C MET A 1 17.57 13.16 -6.87
N SER A 2 16.47 13.79 -6.46
CA SER A 2 15.34 13.10 -5.85
C SER A 2 14.75 12.05 -6.78
N ILE A 3 14.31 10.94 -6.21
CA ILE A 3 13.72 9.81 -6.93
C ILE A 3 12.20 10.05 -7.09
N TYR A 4 11.61 10.74 -6.13
CA TYR A 4 10.19 11.06 -6.06
C TYR A 4 10.00 12.57 -5.88
N GLU A 5 9.01 13.12 -6.58
CA GLU A 5 8.63 14.52 -6.44
C GLU A 5 7.14 14.63 -6.23
N LEU A 6 6.73 15.50 -5.33
CA LEU A 6 5.33 15.78 -5.02
C LEU A 6 5.08 17.27 -5.19
N ALA A 7 3.83 17.68 -5.39
CA ALA A 7 3.46 19.09 -5.35
C ALA A 7 2.21 19.30 -4.51
N ILE A 8 2.18 20.45 -3.82
CA ILE A 8 1.00 20.93 -3.10
C ILE A 8 0.68 22.31 -3.66
N LEU A 9 -0.41 22.38 -4.42
CA LEU A 9 -0.87 23.56 -5.16
C LEU A 9 -2.28 23.98 -4.74
N GLY A 10 -2.73 25.13 -5.23
CA GLY A 10 -4.08 25.65 -5.07
C GLY A 10 -4.24 26.47 -3.80
N ALA A 11 -5.48 26.59 -3.31
CA ALA A 11 -5.84 27.39 -2.15
C ALA A 11 -5.49 26.69 -0.81
N VAL A 12 -4.25 26.20 -0.68
CA VAL A 12 -3.76 25.51 0.51
C VAL A 12 -3.34 26.52 1.58
N THR A 13 -3.76 26.31 2.83
CA THR A 13 -3.30 27.16 3.95
C THR A 13 -1.87 26.76 4.37
N PRO A 14 -1.09 27.66 5.00
CA PRO A 14 0.22 27.29 5.54
C PRO A 14 0.15 26.11 6.54
N GLY A 15 -0.92 26.05 7.33
CA GLY A 15 -1.18 24.95 8.27
C GLY A 15 -1.42 23.63 7.55
N ASP A 16 -2.35 23.60 6.58
CA ASP A 16 -2.63 22.38 5.80
C ASP A 16 -1.39 21.88 5.04
N ARG A 17 -0.59 22.79 4.48
CA ARG A 17 0.67 22.46 3.81
C ARG A 17 1.64 21.81 4.78
N ALA A 18 1.83 22.39 5.97
CA ALA A 18 2.72 21.84 6.99
C ALA A 18 2.23 20.45 7.45
N THR A 19 0.94 20.29 7.70
CA THR A 19 0.32 19.01 8.09
C THR A 19 0.55 17.94 7.03
N LEU A 20 0.19 18.20 5.77
CA LEU A 20 0.37 17.22 4.70
C LEU A 20 1.85 16.88 4.48
N THR A 21 2.74 17.87 4.56
CA THR A 21 4.19 17.65 4.41
C THR A 21 4.75 16.81 5.55
N ALA A 22 4.32 17.04 6.80
CA ALA A 22 4.72 16.22 7.95
C ALA A 22 4.24 14.78 7.81
N THR A 23 2.96 14.58 7.45
CA THR A 23 2.40 13.24 7.22
C THR A 23 3.11 12.51 6.08
N LEU A 24 3.45 13.21 4.99
CA LEU A 24 4.29 12.64 3.93
C LEU A 24 5.67 12.24 4.44
N ALA A 25 6.32 13.09 5.25
CA ALA A 25 7.63 12.80 5.84
C ALA A 25 7.58 11.54 6.72
N ASP A 26 6.57 11.41 7.57
CA ASP A 26 6.37 10.25 8.44
C ASP A 26 6.22 8.98 7.61
N ILE A 27 5.33 8.97 6.61
CA ILE A 27 5.09 7.78 5.79
C ILE A 27 6.33 7.39 4.96
N VAL A 28 7.03 8.35 4.34
CA VAL A 28 8.19 8.01 3.50
C VAL A 28 9.38 7.54 4.34
N SER A 29 9.46 7.95 5.61
CA SER A 29 10.49 7.46 6.55
C SER A 29 10.37 5.96 6.82
N ASP A 30 9.16 5.38 6.78
CA ASP A 30 8.97 3.92 6.89
C ASP A 30 9.68 3.16 5.76
N PHE A 31 9.85 3.80 4.59
CA PHE A 31 10.58 3.25 3.45
C PHE A 31 12.09 3.52 3.52
N GLY A 32 12.58 4.15 4.58
CA GLY A 32 13.95 4.62 4.71
C GLY A 32 14.28 5.80 3.79
N LEU A 33 13.27 6.55 3.33
CA LEU A 33 13.44 7.72 2.47
C LEU A 33 13.37 9.00 3.28
N THR A 34 14.13 10.01 2.85
CA THR A 34 14.20 11.31 3.52
C THR A 34 13.53 12.41 2.69
N LEU A 35 12.60 13.15 3.30
CA LEU A 35 12.00 14.32 2.67
C LEU A 35 13.04 15.46 2.56
N GLY A 36 13.16 16.03 1.37
CA GLY A 36 14.19 17.02 1.01
C GLY A 36 15.41 16.42 0.30
N ASP A 37 15.58 15.10 0.30
CA ASP A 37 16.65 14.40 -0.41
C ASP A 37 16.08 13.41 -1.44
N ASP A 38 15.47 12.32 -0.95
CA ASP A 38 14.84 11.29 -1.80
C ASP A 38 13.48 11.72 -2.36
N VAL A 39 12.74 12.49 -1.55
CA VAL A 39 11.39 12.99 -1.85
C VAL A 39 11.36 14.51 -1.74
N VAL A 40 11.05 15.22 -2.84
CA VAL A 40 10.95 16.68 -2.83
C VAL A 40 9.49 17.12 -2.95
N VAL A 41 9.07 18.09 -2.15
CA VAL A 41 7.70 18.66 -2.21
C VAL A 41 7.75 20.08 -2.77
N HIS A 42 7.20 20.26 -3.96
CA HIS A 42 7.12 21.53 -4.66
C HIS A 42 5.88 22.34 -4.29
N ASN A 43 6.01 23.65 -4.47
CA ASN A 43 4.92 24.61 -4.57
C ASN A 43 4.89 25.19 -6.00
N ALA A 44 4.00 26.15 -6.27
CA ALA A 44 3.91 26.76 -7.60
C ALA A 44 5.23 27.39 -8.07
N ASP A 45 5.97 28.06 -7.17
CA ASP A 45 7.22 28.75 -7.50
C ASP A 45 8.36 27.80 -7.87
N THR A 46 8.41 26.63 -7.22
CA THR A 46 9.49 25.64 -7.38
C THR A 46 9.18 24.54 -8.39
N LEU A 47 7.94 24.48 -8.91
CA LEU A 47 7.49 23.40 -9.80
C LEU A 47 8.26 23.36 -11.13
N SER A 48 8.67 24.53 -11.64
CA SER A 48 9.42 24.63 -12.90
C SER A 48 10.79 23.94 -12.84
N GLY A 49 11.36 23.79 -11.64
CA GLY A 49 12.64 23.13 -11.39
C GLY A 49 12.56 21.61 -11.21
N ARG A 50 11.37 21.01 -11.36
CA ARG A 50 11.13 19.59 -11.14
C ARG A 50 11.96 18.70 -12.08
N HIS A 51 12.44 17.56 -11.58
CA HIS A 51 13.12 16.55 -12.37
C HIS A 51 12.08 15.71 -13.14
N LYS A 52 11.84 16.04 -14.42
CA LYS A 52 10.77 15.41 -15.22
C LYS A 52 10.73 13.88 -15.24
N PRO A 53 11.85 13.15 -15.23
CA PRO A 53 11.87 11.68 -15.13
C PRO A 53 11.48 11.12 -13.76
N ALA A 54 11.48 11.92 -12.69
CA ALA A 54 11.08 11.47 -11.36
C ALA A 54 9.58 11.12 -11.33
N ALA A 55 9.22 10.14 -10.50
CA ALA A 55 7.82 9.82 -10.27
C ALA A 55 7.14 11.01 -9.57
N PHE A 56 6.00 11.47 -10.11
CA PHE A 56 5.38 12.72 -9.70
C PHE A 56 3.90 12.61 -9.37
N ALA A 57 3.44 13.33 -8.34
CA ALA A 57 2.01 13.54 -8.05
C ALA A 57 1.74 14.91 -7.41
N CYS A 58 0.58 15.49 -7.67
CA CYS A 58 0.18 16.78 -7.11
C CYS A 58 -1.13 16.67 -6.31
N ALA A 59 -1.19 17.24 -5.11
CA ALA A 59 -2.45 17.59 -4.45
C ALA A 59 -2.82 19.03 -4.81
N TYR A 60 -4.01 19.24 -5.37
CA TYR A 60 -4.53 20.58 -5.66
C TYR A 60 -5.65 20.93 -4.68
N PHE A 61 -5.43 21.89 -3.80
CA PHE A 61 -6.39 22.31 -2.79
C PHE A 61 -7.42 23.26 -3.40
N GLY A 62 -8.67 22.84 -3.42
CA GLY A 62 -9.80 23.69 -3.78
C GLY A 62 -10.08 24.74 -2.70
N GLY A 63 -10.54 25.90 -3.14
CA GLY A 63 -10.94 26.99 -2.26
C GLY A 63 -11.71 28.08 -3.00
N ASN A 64 -12.13 29.11 -2.28
CA ASN A 64 -12.91 30.22 -2.85
C ASN A 64 -12.13 31.02 -3.90
N ALA A 65 -10.86 31.31 -3.62
CA ALA A 65 -9.96 31.94 -4.55
C ALA A 65 -9.11 30.85 -5.22
N GLN A 66 -9.32 30.63 -6.51
CA GLN A 66 -8.51 29.69 -7.27
C GLN A 66 -7.08 30.25 -7.42
N GLN A 67 -6.08 29.42 -7.12
CA GLN A 67 -4.67 29.78 -7.11
C GLN A 67 -3.88 28.74 -7.93
N ASP A 68 -2.64 29.06 -8.30
CA ASP A 68 -1.73 28.14 -9.00
C ASP A 68 -2.29 27.54 -10.31
N LEU A 69 -3.20 28.26 -10.98
CA LEU A 69 -3.92 27.76 -12.16
C LEU A 69 -2.97 27.42 -13.31
N GLU A 70 -1.97 28.26 -13.57
CA GLU A 70 -0.99 28.03 -14.62
C GLU A 70 -0.13 26.79 -14.34
N ALA A 71 0.35 26.65 -13.10
CA ALA A 71 1.10 25.48 -12.64
C ALA A 71 0.26 24.19 -12.78
N ALA A 72 -1.01 24.21 -12.35
CA ALA A 72 -1.91 23.08 -12.51
C ALA A 72 -2.18 22.74 -13.99
N GLN A 73 -2.33 23.74 -14.86
CA GLN A 73 -2.49 23.52 -16.30
C GLN A 73 -1.23 22.92 -16.94
N GLU A 74 -0.04 23.33 -16.50
CA GLU A 74 1.22 22.73 -16.96
C GLU A 74 1.27 21.23 -16.63
N LEU A 75 0.87 20.86 -15.42
CA LEU A 75 0.79 19.46 -14.98
C LEU A 75 -0.18 18.64 -15.83
N ILE A 76 -1.36 19.19 -16.15
CA ILE A 76 -2.32 18.53 -17.05
C ILE A 76 -1.72 18.31 -18.45
N ARG A 77 -1.07 19.32 -19.02
CA ARG A 77 -0.42 19.20 -20.34
C ARG A 77 0.70 18.14 -20.31
N ALA A 78 1.40 18.01 -19.19
CA ALA A 78 2.42 17.00 -18.97
C ALA A 78 1.86 15.61 -18.60
N SER A 79 0.53 15.45 -18.54
CA SER A 79 -0.14 14.22 -18.07
C SER A 79 0.33 13.77 -16.68
N ALA A 80 0.71 14.73 -15.84
CA ALA A 80 1.13 14.48 -14.46
C ALA A 80 -0.12 14.22 -13.59
N PRO A 81 -0.11 13.22 -12.69
CA PRO A 81 -1.20 12.96 -11.78
C PRO A 81 -1.51 14.17 -10.87
N ILE A 82 -2.77 14.58 -10.83
CA ILE A 82 -3.29 15.60 -9.91
C ILE A 82 -4.46 15.00 -9.14
N ILE A 83 -4.50 15.22 -7.83
CA ILE A 83 -5.59 14.86 -6.93
C ILE A 83 -6.23 16.19 -6.47
N PRO A 84 -7.34 16.62 -7.10
CA PRO A 84 -8.10 17.76 -6.61
C PRO A 84 -8.70 17.41 -5.25
N THR A 85 -8.56 18.29 -4.27
CA THR A 85 -9.02 18.01 -2.91
C THR A 85 -9.73 19.19 -2.27
N ILE A 86 -10.85 18.90 -1.61
CA ILE A 86 -11.70 19.90 -0.94
C ILE A 86 -11.85 19.56 0.55
N ALA A 87 -12.22 20.56 1.36
CA ALA A 87 -12.52 20.33 2.78
C ALA A 87 -13.85 19.57 2.97
N ALA A 88 -14.05 18.98 4.14
CA ALA A 88 -15.32 18.35 4.50
C ALA A 88 -16.50 19.32 4.33
N GLY A 89 -17.56 18.87 3.66
CA GLY A 89 -18.77 19.66 3.43
C GLY A 89 -18.67 20.74 2.34
N ALA A 90 -17.51 20.90 1.70
CA ALA A 90 -17.33 21.83 0.59
C ALA A 90 -17.93 21.26 -0.71
N ASP A 91 -18.32 22.14 -1.65
CA ASP A 91 -18.80 21.73 -2.97
C ASP A 91 -17.64 21.62 -3.97
N PHE A 92 -17.47 20.46 -4.57
CA PHE A 92 -16.38 20.18 -5.50
C PHE A 92 -16.39 21.10 -6.73
N ASN A 93 -17.56 21.31 -7.34
CA ASN A 93 -17.68 22.11 -8.56
C ASN A 93 -17.53 23.61 -8.30
N VAL A 94 -17.75 24.05 -7.06
CA VAL A 94 -17.53 25.44 -6.64
C VAL A 94 -16.04 25.72 -6.39
N HIS A 95 -15.34 24.80 -5.71
CA HIS A 95 -13.99 25.06 -5.21
C HIS A 95 -12.86 24.54 -6.10
N ILE A 96 -13.17 23.67 -7.07
CA ILE A 96 -12.19 23.14 -8.02
C ILE A 96 -12.35 23.83 -9.39
N PRO A 97 -11.25 24.32 -10.01
CA PRO A 97 -11.29 24.90 -11.35
C PRO A 97 -11.87 23.96 -12.39
N GLN A 98 -12.64 24.50 -13.35
CA GLN A 98 -13.38 23.72 -14.35
C GLN A 98 -12.53 22.69 -15.11
N PHE A 99 -11.26 23.01 -15.41
CA PHE A 99 -10.37 22.09 -16.13
C PHE A 99 -9.87 20.91 -15.27
N LEU A 100 -9.97 20.99 -13.94
CA LEU A 100 -9.67 19.89 -13.01
C LEU A 100 -10.92 19.09 -12.61
N GLN A 101 -12.13 19.61 -12.85
CA GLN A 101 -13.38 18.93 -12.49
C GLN A 101 -13.60 17.56 -13.16
N PRO A 102 -13.06 17.25 -14.36
CA PRO A 102 -13.12 15.90 -14.92
C PRO A 102 -12.29 14.86 -14.16
N ILE A 103 -11.41 15.27 -13.24
CA ILE A 103 -10.54 14.39 -12.47
C ILE A 103 -11.23 14.09 -11.14
N ASN A 104 -11.29 12.79 -10.78
CA ASN A 104 -11.86 12.39 -9.51
C ASN A 104 -11.10 13.01 -8.34
N GLY A 105 -11.84 13.69 -7.45
CA GLY A 105 -11.27 14.37 -6.31
C GLY A 105 -11.32 13.57 -5.01
N LEU A 106 -10.70 14.14 -3.98
CA LEU A 106 -10.71 13.63 -2.61
C LEU A 106 -11.28 14.68 -1.64
N THR A 107 -12.36 14.35 -0.95
CA THR A 107 -12.91 15.18 0.12
C THR A 107 -12.18 14.87 1.42
N ARG A 108 -11.40 15.84 1.95
CA ARG A 108 -10.68 15.68 3.21
C ARG A 108 -11.68 15.53 4.35
N ARG A 109 -11.52 14.46 5.12
CA ARG A 109 -12.43 14.13 6.21
C ARG A 109 -12.10 14.92 7.48
N ALA A 110 -13.12 15.22 8.28
CA ALA A 110 -12.94 15.93 9.54
C ALA A 110 -12.25 15.07 10.62
N ASP A 111 -12.37 13.74 10.51
CA ASP A 111 -11.78 12.77 11.43
C ASP A 111 -10.39 12.27 11.00
N ASP A 112 -9.85 12.75 9.86
CA ASP A 112 -8.46 12.58 9.43
C ASP A 112 -7.71 13.93 9.39
N PRO A 113 -7.46 14.55 10.56
CA PRO A 113 -6.81 15.87 10.60
C PRO A 113 -5.37 15.85 10.07
N ALA A 114 -4.71 14.69 10.03
CA ALA A 114 -3.36 14.52 9.50
C ALA A 114 -3.34 14.44 7.95
N MET A 115 -4.50 14.31 7.30
CA MET A 115 -4.61 14.08 5.85
C MET A 115 -3.90 12.80 5.39
N THR A 116 -3.95 11.75 6.22
CA THR A 116 -3.36 10.43 5.98
C THR A 116 -3.84 9.83 4.66
N GLU A 117 -5.14 9.98 4.36
CA GLU A 117 -5.73 9.44 3.13
C GLU A 117 -5.20 10.16 1.88
N LEU A 118 -5.08 11.50 1.95
CA LEU A 118 -4.53 12.30 0.85
C LEU A 118 -3.04 12.02 0.63
N ALA A 119 -2.25 11.94 1.70
CA ALA A 119 -0.84 11.57 1.63
C ALA A 119 -0.68 10.18 1.01
N SER A 120 -1.49 9.21 1.44
CA SER A 120 -1.47 7.85 0.89
C SER A 120 -1.81 7.83 -0.60
N ALA A 121 -2.84 8.57 -1.03
CA ALA A 121 -3.21 8.67 -2.44
C ALA A 121 -2.09 9.30 -3.29
N MET A 122 -1.39 10.32 -2.78
CA MET A 122 -0.21 10.89 -3.46
C MET A 122 0.92 9.86 -3.58
N LEU A 123 1.18 9.09 -2.52
CA LEU A 123 2.22 8.06 -2.48
C LEU A 123 1.88 6.84 -3.35
N GLU A 124 0.60 6.56 -3.57
CA GLU A 124 0.12 5.59 -4.55
C GLU A 124 0.42 6.03 -5.99
N CYS A 125 0.23 7.32 -6.31
CA CYS A 125 0.52 7.86 -7.64
C CYS A 125 2.01 7.76 -8.01
N VAL A 126 2.91 7.93 -7.04
CA VAL A 126 4.37 7.79 -7.28
C VAL A 126 4.88 6.35 -7.12
N GLY A 127 4.01 5.41 -6.72
CA GLY A 127 4.30 3.97 -6.66
C GLY A 127 5.03 3.51 -5.40
N LEU A 128 5.08 4.33 -4.35
CA LEU A 128 5.57 3.94 -3.03
C LEU A 128 4.54 3.07 -2.30
N LEU A 129 3.26 3.40 -2.43
CA LEU A 129 2.14 2.55 -2.03
C LEU A 129 1.50 1.88 -3.25
N ARG A 130 0.90 0.70 -3.05
CA ARG A 130 0.17 0.01 -4.13
C ARG A 130 -1.27 0.49 -4.19
N ARG A 131 -1.83 0.63 -5.39
CA ARG A 131 -3.21 1.12 -5.60
C ARG A 131 -4.28 0.11 -5.14
N GLN A 132 -3.97 -1.19 -5.20
CA GLN A 132 -4.85 -2.22 -4.64
C GLN A 132 -4.78 -2.18 -3.12
N ARG A 133 -5.77 -1.56 -2.49
CA ARG A 133 -5.92 -1.51 -1.04
C ARG A 133 -6.61 -2.79 -0.57
N ARG A 134 -5.93 -3.67 0.16
CA ARG A 134 -6.52 -4.95 0.60
C ARG A 134 -6.45 -5.11 2.11
N VAL A 135 -7.58 -5.48 2.71
CA VAL A 135 -7.67 -5.73 4.16
C VAL A 135 -8.22 -7.11 4.42
N PHE A 136 -7.58 -7.83 5.34
CA PHE A 136 -8.07 -9.10 5.85
C PHE A 136 -8.77 -8.84 7.18
N VAL A 137 -10.08 -9.07 7.29
CA VAL A 137 -10.78 -9.01 8.58
C VAL A 137 -10.96 -10.42 9.10
N SER A 138 -10.25 -10.72 10.19
CA SER A 138 -10.41 -11.96 10.92
C SER A 138 -11.33 -11.76 12.12
N TYR A 139 -12.31 -12.65 12.24
CA TYR A 139 -13.32 -12.51 13.28
C TYR A 139 -13.93 -13.87 13.66
N ARG A 140 -14.69 -13.90 14.75
CA ARG A 140 -15.49 -15.06 15.15
C ARG A 140 -16.95 -14.78 14.83
N ARG A 141 -17.53 -15.51 13.87
CA ARG A 141 -18.94 -15.31 13.43
C ARG A 141 -19.97 -15.32 14.57
N VAL A 142 -19.73 -16.06 15.64
CA VAL A 142 -20.68 -16.16 16.77
C VAL A 142 -20.53 -15.04 17.80
N GLU A 143 -19.46 -14.24 17.73
CA GLU A 143 -19.14 -13.19 18.72
C GLU A 143 -18.94 -11.80 18.12
N SER A 144 -18.72 -11.65 16.81
CA SER A 144 -18.35 -10.35 16.22
C SER A 144 -18.83 -10.15 14.78
N ARG A 145 -19.92 -10.83 14.37
CA ARG A 145 -20.40 -10.76 12.98
C ARG A 145 -20.93 -9.39 12.61
N ALA A 146 -21.74 -8.75 13.45
CA ALA A 146 -22.31 -7.44 13.13
C ALA A 146 -21.21 -6.39 12.96
N ALA A 147 -20.23 -6.36 13.87
CA ALA A 147 -19.04 -5.51 13.75
C ALA A 147 -18.20 -5.81 12.49
N ALA A 148 -17.95 -7.09 12.16
CA ALA A 148 -17.17 -7.46 10.98
C ALA A 148 -17.84 -6.99 9.67
N LEU A 149 -19.16 -7.14 9.55
CA LEU A 149 -19.91 -6.66 8.38
C LEU A 149 -19.91 -5.13 8.29
N GLN A 150 -20.06 -4.44 9.42
CA GLN A 150 -19.97 -2.98 9.47
C GLN A 150 -18.58 -2.49 9.02
N LEU A 151 -17.51 -3.08 9.56
CA LEU A 151 -16.15 -2.71 9.17
C LEU A 151 -15.88 -3.03 7.70
N HIS A 152 -16.40 -4.15 7.18
CA HIS A 152 -16.35 -4.46 5.75
C HIS A 152 -16.97 -3.34 4.92
N ASP A 153 -18.21 -2.93 5.19
CA ASP A 153 -18.90 -1.92 4.39
C ASP A 153 -18.21 -0.56 4.50
N LEU A 154 -17.75 -0.21 5.69
CA LEU A 154 -17.06 1.03 5.97
C LEU A 154 -15.68 1.10 5.28
N LEU A 155 -14.88 0.03 5.34
CA LEU A 155 -13.62 -0.08 4.59
C LEU A 155 -13.86 -0.10 3.08
N ALA A 156 -14.85 -0.84 2.60
CA ALA A 156 -15.19 -0.91 1.18
C ALA A 156 -15.60 0.45 0.62
N SER A 157 -16.37 1.24 1.37
CA SER A 157 -16.70 2.63 1.01
C SER A 157 -15.48 3.55 0.88
N ARG A 158 -14.33 3.13 1.45
CA ARG A 158 -13.03 3.82 1.40
C ARG A 158 -12.08 3.17 0.37
N GLY A 159 -12.62 2.38 -0.55
CA GLY A 159 -11.87 1.79 -1.65
C GLY A 159 -10.99 0.60 -1.28
N PHE A 160 -11.21 -0.01 -0.11
CA PHE A 160 -10.56 -1.27 0.26
C PHE A 160 -11.29 -2.48 -0.35
N ASP A 161 -10.52 -3.41 -0.89
CA ASP A 161 -10.94 -4.80 -1.14
C ASP A 161 -10.83 -5.57 0.18
N VAL A 162 -11.97 -5.85 0.80
CA VAL A 162 -12.04 -6.45 2.14
C VAL A 162 -12.36 -7.93 2.01
N PHE A 163 -11.53 -8.77 2.64
CA PHE A 163 -11.79 -10.20 2.77
C PHE A 163 -12.23 -10.54 4.19
N LEU A 164 -13.41 -11.14 4.32
CA LEU A 164 -13.95 -11.70 5.55
C LEU A 164 -13.62 -13.19 5.61
N ASP A 165 -12.79 -13.59 6.59
CA ASP A 165 -12.18 -14.92 6.71
C ASP A 165 -13.13 -16.13 6.64
N THR A 166 -14.40 -15.89 6.88
CA THR A 166 -15.40 -16.93 6.89
C THR A 166 -16.61 -16.61 6.02
N HIS A 167 -16.72 -15.43 5.40
CA HIS A 167 -17.81 -15.21 4.46
C HIS A 167 -17.43 -15.58 3.03
N ASP A 168 -16.16 -15.35 2.66
CA ASP A 168 -15.76 -15.26 1.25
C ASP A 168 -15.11 -16.55 0.70
N ILE A 169 -15.00 -17.60 1.51
CA ILE A 169 -14.46 -18.90 1.09
C ILE A 169 -15.60 -19.75 0.51
N ARG A 170 -15.46 -20.14 -0.75
CA ARG A 170 -16.49 -20.90 -1.47
C ARG A 170 -16.62 -22.33 -0.93
N PRO A 171 -17.83 -22.91 -0.94
CA PRO A 171 -17.99 -24.33 -0.65
C PRO A 171 -17.12 -25.20 -1.57
N GLY A 172 -16.35 -26.11 -0.97
CA GLY A 172 -15.44 -27.02 -1.69
C GLY A 172 -14.01 -26.52 -1.86
N ASP A 173 -13.71 -25.25 -1.55
CA ASP A 173 -12.31 -24.78 -1.51
C ASP A 173 -11.58 -25.26 -0.24
N PRO A 174 -10.27 -25.55 -0.33
CA PRO A 174 -9.44 -25.82 0.84
C PRO A 174 -9.33 -24.55 1.69
N PHE A 175 -10.09 -24.51 2.79
CA PHE A 175 -10.27 -23.32 3.64
C PHE A 175 -8.94 -22.65 4.04
N GLN A 176 -8.00 -23.44 4.57
CA GLN A 176 -6.71 -22.94 5.07
C GLN A 176 -5.84 -22.33 3.95
N ASP A 177 -5.84 -22.94 2.76
CA ASP A 177 -5.03 -22.45 1.65
C ASP A 177 -5.59 -21.14 1.08
N VAL A 178 -6.92 -21.00 1.00
CA VAL A 178 -7.57 -19.74 0.58
C VAL A 178 -7.30 -18.64 1.59
N LEU A 179 -7.45 -18.96 2.88
CA LEU A 179 -7.20 -18.02 3.98
C LEU A 179 -5.76 -17.49 3.93
N TRP A 180 -4.77 -18.36 3.76
CA TRP A 180 -3.36 -17.94 3.70
C TRP A 180 -3.05 -17.13 2.44
N HIS A 181 -3.58 -17.53 1.30
CA HIS A 181 -3.42 -16.79 0.05
C HIS A 181 -3.99 -15.38 0.14
N ARG A 182 -5.18 -15.24 0.74
CA ARG A 182 -5.80 -13.92 0.95
C ARG A 182 -5.01 -13.09 1.95
N LEU A 183 -4.55 -13.69 3.05
CA LEU A 183 -3.74 -13.00 4.04
C LEU A 183 -2.45 -12.42 3.44
N VAL A 184 -1.66 -13.21 2.70
CA VAL A 184 -0.40 -12.71 2.12
C VAL A 184 -0.60 -11.66 1.04
N ASP A 185 -1.80 -11.57 0.50
CA ASP A 185 -2.17 -10.55 -0.47
C ASP A 185 -2.73 -9.28 0.17
N SER A 186 -3.07 -9.29 1.46
CA SER A 186 -3.55 -8.13 2.20
C SER A 186 -2.42 -7.21 2.67
N ASP A 187 -2.72 -5.92 2.79
CA ASP A 187 -1.83 -4.92 3.38
C ASP A 187 -1.90 -4.96 4.90
N VAL A 188 -3.10 -5.10 5.45
CA VAL A 188 -3.35 -5.09 6.89
C VAL A 188 -4.30 -6.21 7.25
N MET A 189 -4.05 -6.84 8.40
CA MET A 189 -5.00 -7.74 9.04
C MET A 189 -5.69 -7.02 10.20
N VAL A 190 -7.02 -6.90 10.15
CA VAL A 190 -7.84 -6.49 11.30
C VAL A 190 -8.28 -7.75 12.03
N MET A 191 -7.89 -7.87 13.30
CA MET A 191 -8.25 -8.97 14.16
C MET A 191 -9.29 -8.51 15.18
N LEU A 192 -10.52 -9.02 15.06
CA LEU A 192 -11.58 -8.82 16.05
C LEU A 192 -11.42 -9.84 17.17
N ASP A 193 -10.66 -9.45 18.20
CA ASP A 193 -10.21 -10.34 19.27
C ASP A 193 -11.27 -10.48 20.37
N THR A 194 -12.14 -11.46 20.16
CA THR A 194 -13.23 -11.86 21.05
C THR A 194 -12.80 -12.97 22.01
N PRO A 195 -13.53 -13.20 23.13
CA PRO A 195 -13.15 -14.19 24.14
C PRO A 195 -12.80 -15.58 23.62
N THR A 196 -13.55 -16.10 22.63
CA THR A 196 -13.28 -17.42 22.04
C THR A 196 -12.56 -17.35 20.70
N TYR A 197 -11.95 -16.23 20.31
CA TYR A 197 -11.30 -16.07 19.00
C TYR A 197 -10.30 -17.20 18.70
N PHE A 198 -9.45 -17.54 19.66
CA PHE A 198 -8.42 -18.56 19.55
C PHE A 198 -8.91 -20.01 19.61
N ASP A 199 -10.19 -20.24 19.89
CA ASP A 199 -10.73 -21.59 20.09
C ASP A 199 -11.13 -22.30 18.80
N SER A 200 -11.11 -21.65 17.62
CA SER A 200 -11.61 -22.29 16.39
C SER A 200 -10.93 -21.96 15.07
N ARG A 201 -10.29 -20.79 14.92
CA ARG A 201 -9.94 -20.28 13.58
C ARG A 201 -8.45 -20.03 13.42
N TRP A 202 -7.89 -19.17 14.27
CA TRP A 202 -6.48 -18.80 14.19
C TRP A 202 -5.68 -19.49 15.29
N THR A 203 -4.86 -20.43 14.89
CA THR A 203 -3.87 -20.99 15.81
C THR A 203 -2.76 -19.97 16.07
N ARG A 204 -2.02 -20.13 17.17
CA ARG A 204 -0.77 -19.37 17.43
C ARG A 204 0.17 -19.37 16.21
N GLN A 205 0.14 -20.46 15.45
CA GLN A 205 0.96 -20.64 14.26
C GLN A 205 0.56 -19.68 13.13
N GLU A 206 -0.72 -19.41 12.93
CA GLU A 206 -1.19 -18.55 11.85
C GLU A 206 -0.89 -17.07 12.12
N ILE A 207 -1.05 -16.60 13.36
CA ILE A 207 -0.59 -15.24 13.75
C ILE A 207 0.93 -15.12 13.63
N GLY A 208 1.67 -16.15 14.05
CA GLY A 208 3.12 -16.20 13.85
C GLY A 208 3.51 -16.12 12.37
N ARG A 209 2.74 -16.75 11.49
CA ARG A 209 2.94 -16.71 10.04
C ARG A 209 2.64 -15.33 9.43
N ALA A 210 1.55 -14.66 9.85
CA ALA A 210 1.25 -13.29 9.41
C ALA A 210 2.41 -12.34 9.75
N ARG A 211 2.94 -12.45 10.97
CA ARG A 211 4.10 -11.68 11.43
C ARG A 211 5.38 -12.02 10.68
N ALA A 212 5.64 -13.30 10.42
CA ALA A 212 6.79 -13.71 9.61
C ALA A 212 6.74 -13.20 8.16
N LYS A 213 5.58 -12.69 7.73
CA LYS A 213 5.34 -12.03 6.44
C LYS A 213 5.35 -10.50 6.52
N ASP A 214 5.69 -9.94 7.68
CA ASP A 214 5.73 -8.49 7.94
C ASP A 214 4.37 -7.81 7.68
N ILE A 215 3.27 -8.57 7.77
CA ILE A 215 1.91 -8.05 7.64
C ILE A 215 1.54 -7.39 8.97
N GLN A 216 1.13 -6.12 8.91
CA GLN A 216 0.72 -5.39 10.11
C GLN A 216 -0.65 -5.89 10.57
N VAL A 217 -0.78 -6.05 11.88
CA VAL A 217 -2.00 -6.52 12.52
C VAL A 217 -2.56 -5.40 13.37
N LEU A 218 -3.78 -4.94 13.04
CA LEU A 218 -4.59 -4.11 13.91
C LEU A 218 -5.49 -5.02 14.74
N ARG A 219 -5.31 -5.01 16.04
CA ARG A 219 -6.13 -5.80 16.95
C ARG A 219 -7.19 -4.92 17.58
N VAL A 220 -8.44 -5.35 17.50
CA VAL A 220 -9.58 -4.71 18.15
C VAL A 220 -10.06 -5.65 19.25
N ILE A 221 -9.77 -5.32 20.51
CA ILE A 221 -10.06 -6.15 21.67
C ILE A 221 -11.48 -5.91 22.15
N TRP A 222 -12.25 -6.98 22.29
CA TRP A 222 -13.61 -6.90 22.82
C TRP A 222 -13.64 -6.49 24.30
N PRO A 223 -14.72 -5.81 24.76
CA PRO A 223 -14.84 -5.41 26.15
C PRO A 223 -14.75 -6.61 27.11
N ALA A 224 -14.12 -6.38 28.27
CA ALA A 224 -13.88 -7.38 29.31
C ALA A 224 -13.11 -8.65 28.88
N HIS A 225 -12.57 -8.69 27.65
CA HIS A 225 -11.66 -9.75 27.21
C HIS A 225 -10.22 -9.42 27.65
N THR A 226 -9.57 -10.35 28.35
CA THR A 226 -8.14 -10.20 28.64
C THR A 226 -7.32 -10.73 27.46
N PRO A 227 -6.58 -9.86 26.76
CA PRO A 227 -5.82 -10.24 25.59
C PRO A 227 -4.73 -11.28 25.89
N ASN A 228 -4.47 -12.17 24.93
CA ASN A 228 -3.34 -13.10 24.99
C ASN A 228 -2.01 -12.37 24.75
N LYS A 229 -1.02 -12.54 25.66
CA LYS A 229 0.34 -11.93 25.57
C LYS A 229 1.09 -12.21 24.27
N LEU A 230 0.72 -13.28 23.56
CA LEU A 230 1.31 -13.62 22.27
C LEU A 230 1.06 -12.55 21.19
N THR A 231 0.14 -11.63 21.42
CA THR A 231 -0.27 -10.59 20.47
C THR A 231 0.23 -9.18 20.81
N ASP A 232 1.07 -9.02 21.84
CA ASP A 232 1.46 -7.71 22.42
C ASP A 232 2.23 -6.75 21.48
N LEU A 233 2.80 -7.24 20.38
CA LEU A 233 3.50 -6.42 19.37
C LEU A 233 2.58 -5.85 18.28
N ALA A 234 1.27 -6.11 18.36
CA ALA A 234 0.29 -5.58 17.41
C ALA A 234 -0.20 -4.20 17.87
N GLU A 235 -0.47 -3.33 16.89
CA GLU A 235 -1.24 -2.11 17.15
C GLU A 235 -2.61 -2.51 17.68
N THR A 236 -3.05 -1.90 18.79
CA THR A 236 -4.18 -2.42 19.55
C THR A 236 -5.15 -1.31 19.94
N ILE A 237 -6.41 -1.50 19.58
CA ILE A 237 -7.56 -0.70 20.02
C ILE A 237 -8.34 -1.55 21.02
N TYR A 238 -8.56 -1.03 22.21
CA TYR A 238 -9.41 -1.64 23.23
C TYR A 238 -10.79 -1.03 23.11
N LEU A 239 -11.83 -1.85 22.94
CA LEU A 239 -13.20 -1.38 22.98
C LEU A 239 -13.69 -1.30 24.41
N ASP A 240 -14.26 -0.16 24.75
CA ASP A 240 -15.07 -0.01 25.96
C ASP A 240 -16.49 -0.59 25.73
N PRO A 241 -17.19 -1.06 26.79
CA PRO A 241 -18.55 -1.59 26.66
C PRO A 241 -19.52 -0.64 25.94
N GLU A 242 -19.36 0.67 26.14
CA GLU A 242 -20.20 1.71 25.54
C GLU A 242 -19.93 1.94 24.05
N GLU A 243 -18.82 1.41 23.52
CA GLU A 243 -18.46 1.48 22.10
C GLU A 243 -19.03 0.32 21.28
N LEU A 244 -19.77 -0.59 21.92
CA LEU A 244 -20.53 -1.66 21.27
C LEU A 244 -22.03 -1.44 21.47
N GLU A 245 -22.78 -1.39 20.37
CA GLU A 245 -24.24 -1.29 20.40
C GLU A 245 -24.91 -2.62 20.78
N GLY A 246 -24.19 -3.73 20.62
CA GLY A 246 -24.63 -5.08 20.95
C GLY A 246 -23.45 -6.01 21.21
N ALA A 247 -23.73 -7.21 21.72
CA ALA A 247 -22.68 -8.16 22.13
C ALA A 247 -21.73 -8.57 20.98
N ASP A 248 -22.22 -8.62 19.74
CA ASP A 248 -21.45 -8.92 18.54
C ASP A 248 -21.24 -7.71 17.61
N GLY A 249 -21.47 -6.51 18.13
CA GLY A 249 -21.53 -5.24 17.41
C GLY A 249 -22.96 -4.79 17.09
N PRO A 250 -23.14 -3.76 16.24
CA PRO A 250 -22.11 -2.92 15.61
C PRO A 250 -21.23 -2.17 16.61
N ILE A 251 -20.07 -1.71 16.13
CA ILE A 251 -19.20 -0.78 16.85
C ILE A 251 -19.74 0.64 16.64
N VAL A 252 -19.75 1.46 17.68
CA VAL A 252 -20.19 2.87 17.59
C VAL A 252 -19.43 3.59 16.48
N ALA A 253 -20.14 4.35 15.65
CA ALA A 253 -19.62 4.93 14.39
C ALA A 253 -18.27 5.65 14.56
N LYS A 254 -18.13 6.48 15.61
CA LYS A 254 -16.87 7.20 15.89
C LYS A 254 -15.68 6.25 16.08
N THR A 255 -15.88 5.15 16.79
CA THR A 255 -14.84 4.16 17.07
C THR A 255 -14.56 3.30 15.83
N ALA A 256 -15.59 2.95 15.06
CA ALA A 256 -15.43 2.30 13.76
C ALA A 256 -14.61 3.16 12.77
N ASP A 257 -14.87 4.47 12.72
CA ASP A 257 -14.10 5.41 11.91
C ASP A 257 -12.64 5.51 12.33
N ALA A 258 -12.37 5.52 13.64
CA ALA A 258 -11.02 5.48 14.19
C ALA A 258 -10.28 4.19 13.83
N ILE A 259 -10.94 3.03 13.93
CA ILE A 259 -10.37 1.74 13.50
C ILE A 259 -9.94 1.78 12.04
N VAL A 260 -10.79 2.29 11.16
CA VAL A 260 -10.47 2.34 9.72
C VAL A 260 -9.38 3.36 9.41
N LEU A 261 -9.33 4.50 10.10
CA LEU A 261 -8.20 5.42 9.96
C LEU A 261 -6.89 4.76 10.39
N GLU A 262 -6.91 3.95 11.45
CA GLU A 262 -5.74 3.21 11.89
C GLU A 262 -5.33 2.11 10.90
N VAL A 263 -6.28 1.47 10.22
CA VAL A 263 -5.99 0.58 9.08
C VAL A 263 -5.24 1.31 7.96
N GLU A 264 -5.63 2.54 7.63
CA GLU A 264 -4.93 3.36 6.62
C GLU A 264 -3.47 3.65 7.04
N ARG A 265 -3.25 4.00 8.31
CA ARG A 265 -1.89 4.26 8.84
C ARG A 265 -1.02 3.01 8.85
N LEU A 266 -1.57 1.88 9.27
CA LEU A 266 -0.83 0.61 9.31
C LEU A 266 -0.50 0.08 7.91
N ARG A 267 -1.32 0.41 6.91
CA ARG A 267 -1.11 -0.02 5.53
C ARG A 267 0.23 0.48 4.98
N SER A 268 0.60 1.75 5.20
CA SER A 268 1.89 2.25 4.71
C SER A 268 3.06 1.52 5.36
N ARG A 269 3.02 1.38 6.69
CA ARG A 269 4.01 0.64 7.49
C ARG A 269 4.15 -0.81 7.03
N SER A 270 3.04 -1.48 6.72
CA SER A 270 3.09 -2.87 6.24
C SER A 270 3.72 -2.97 4.87
N ILE A 271 3.31 -2.13 3.92
CA ILE A 271 3.88 -2.13 2.56
C ILE A 271 5.39 -1.84 2.62
N ALA A 272 5.81 -0.87 3.44
CA ALA A 272 7.21 -0.51 3.61
C ALA A 272 8.02 -1.67 4.22
N SER A 273 7.54 -2.25 5.33
CA SER A 273 8.21 -3.38 6.00
C SER A 273 8.38 -4.58 5.07
N ARG A 274 7.31 -4.93 4.33
CA ARG A 274 7.33 -6.05 3.37
C ARG A 274 8.25 -5.78 2.19
N TYR A 275 8.26 -4.56 1.68
CA TYR A 275 9.18 -4.15 0.62
C TYR A 275 10.65 -4.22 1.08
N MET A 276 10.95 -3.72 2.29
CA MET A 276 12.29 -3.83 2.91
C MET A 276 12.70 -5.29 3.12
N SER A 277 11.78 -6.16 3.53
CA SER A 277 12.01 -7.60 3.67
C SER A 277 12.38 -8.27 2.34
N ILE A 278 11.64 -7.98 1.26
CA ILE A 278 11.92 -8.53 -0.08
C ILE A 278 13.25 -8.00 -0.62
N THR A 279 13.48 -6.68 -0.55
CA THR A 279 14.72 -6.06 -1.04
C THR A 279 15.95 -6.47 -0.25
N GLY A 280 15.84 -6.61 1.08
CA GLY A 280 16.90 -7.12 1.93
C GLY A 280 17.29 -8.56 1.58
N LYS A 281 16.30 -9.44 1.36
CA LYS A 281 16.55 -10.82 0.89
C LYS A 281 17.21 -10.84 -0.49
N LEU A 282 16.69 -10.05 -1.43
CA LEU A 282 17.26 -9.93 -2.77
C LEU A 282 18.73 -9.47 -2.72
N ARG A 283 19.02 -8.40 -1.97
CA ARG A 283 20.38 -7.87 -1.80
C ARG A 283 21.32 -8.92 -1.23
N ALA A 284 20.90 -9.59 -0.16
CA ALA A 284 21.72 -10.62 0.48
C ALA A 284 22.05 -11.78 -0.47
N ASP A 285 21.11 -12.20 -1.31
CA ASP A 285 21.35 -13.28 -2.28
C ASP A 285 22.15 -12.84 -3.50
N VAL A 286 21.97 -11.60 -3.98
CA VAL A 286 22.80 -10.98 -5.03
C VAL A 286 24.27 -10.91 -4.58
N GLU A 287 24.53 -10.45 -3.36
CA GLU A 287 25.88 -10.33 -2.83
C GLU A 287 26.56 -11.70 -2.63
N LYS A 288 25.79 -12.73 -2.22
CA LYS A 288 26.32 -14.11 -2.07
C LYS A 288 26.83 -14.70 -3.37
N ILE A 289 26.23 -14.35 -4.51
CA ILE A 289 26.67 -14.82 -5.83
C ILE A 289 27.73 -13.91 -6.45
N GLY A 290 28.27 -12.94 -5.71
CA GLY A 290 29.31 -12.02 -6.18
C GLY A 290 28.81 -10.88 -7.08
N ALA A 291 27.49 -10.79 -7.30
CA ALA A 291 26.86 -9.66 -7.97
C ALA A 291 26.70 -8.47 -7.00
N SER A 292 26.33 -7.29 -7.51
CA SER A 292 26.17 -6.09 -6.68
C SER A 292 24.84 -5.35 -6.94
N VAL A 293 24.34 -4.66 -5.91
CA VAL A 293 23.17 -3.78 -6.02
C VAL A 293 23.68 -2.34 -6.17
N GLU A 294 23.42 -1.72 -7.32
CA GLU A 294 23.90 -0.36 -7.64
C GLU A 294 23.05 0.74 -6.97
N GLY A 295 21.76 0.49 -6.75
CA GLY A 295 20.85 1.47 -6.14
C GLY A 295 19.37 1.16 -6.36
N VAL A 296 18.51 2.06 -5.88
CA VAL A 296 17.05 2.01 -6.07
C VAL A 296 16.63 3.22 -6.90
N GLY A 297 15.91 2.98 -8.00
CA GLY A 297 15.34 3.99 -8.87
C GLY A 297 13.86 4.27 -8.59
N ALA A 298 13.23 5.03 -9.49
CA ALA A 298 11.81 5.34 -9.41
C ALA A 298 10.94 4.07 -9.39
N HIS A 299 9.75 4.19 -8.79
CA HIS A 299 8.82 3.07 -8.61
C HIS A 299 9.44 1.84 -7.94
N ARG A 300 10.46 2.05 -7.09
CA ARG A 300 11.11 1.00 -6.29
C ARG A 300 11.87 -0.05 -7.11
N ALA A 301 12.32 0.29 -8.32
CA ALA A 301 13.14 -0.59 -9.13
C ALA A 301 14.57 -0.68 -8.57
N VAL A 302 15.08 -1.88 -8.31
CA VAL A 302 16.44 -2.15 -7.80
C VAL A 302 17.36 -2.48 -8.97
N ALA A 303 18.41 -1.67 -9.16
CA ALA A 303 19.45 -1.94 -10.15
C ALA A 303 20.44 -2.98 -9.61
N VAL A 304 20.54 -4.12 -10.30
CA VAL A 304 21.47 -5.20 -9.98
C VAL A 304 22.49 -5.34 -11.11
N ARG A 305 23.77 -5.45 -10.76
CA ARG A 305 24.88 -5.75 -11.67
C ARG A 305 25.35 -7.18 -11.42
N LEU A 306 25.19 -8.04 -12.41
CA LEU A 306 25.67 -9.42 -12.38
C LEU A 306 27.19 -9.50 -12.55
N LEU A 307 27.76 -10.67 -12.25
CA LEU A 307 29.20 -10.96 -12.33
C LEU A 307 29.79 -10.77 -13.74
N ASP A 308 29.01 -11.08 -14.77
CA ASP A 308 29.38 -10.91 -16.18
C ASP A 308 29.25 -9.45 -16.67
N GLY A 309 28.83 -8.55 -15.78
CA GLY A 309 28.61 -7.15 -16.08
C GLY A 309 27.21 -6.83 -16.61
N GLN A 310 26.32 -7.81 -16.77
CA GLN A 310 24.94 -7.55 -17.18
C GLN A 310 24.18 -6.76 -16.11
N LYS A 311 23.38 -5.76 -16.53
CA LYS A 311 22.47 -5.05 -15.64
C LYS A 311 21.08 -5.69 -15.65
N ILE A 312 20.43 -5.70 -14.51
CA ILE A 312 19.04 -6.13 -14.35
C ILE A 312 18.30 -5.08 -13.52
N TRP A 313 17.05 -4.81 -13.92
CA TRP A 313 16.13 -4.01 -13.13
C TRP A 313 15.12 -4.92 -12.43
N ALA A 314 15.34 -5.15 -11.14
CA ALA A 314 14.44 -5.93 -10.30
C ALA A 314 13.32 -5.03 -9.75
N TYR A 315 12.07 -5.46 -9.85
CA TYR A 315 10.88 -4.78 -9.37
C TYR A 315 10.25 -5.61 -8.24
N PRO A 316 10.58 -5.32 -6.96
CA PRO A 316 10.00 -5.99 -5.82
C PRO A 316 8.51 -5.65 -5.67
N ILE A 317 7.66 -6.68 -5.66
CA ILE A 317 6.21 -6.54 -5.53
C ILE A 317 5.75 -7.06 -4.17
N VAL A 318 4.99 -6.21 -3.47
CA VAL A 318 4.29 -6.56 -2.23
C VAL A 318 2.89 -7.09 -2.58
N GLY A 319 2.54 -8.23 -1.99
CA GLY A 319 1.31 -8.96 -2.32
C GLY A 319 1.51 -9.96 -3.46
N ILE A 320 0.42 -10.38 -4.07
CA ILE A 320 0.43 -11.42 -5.10
C ILE A 320 0.50 -10.81 -6.49
N PRO A 321 1.47 -11.20 -7.34
CA PRO A 321 1.54 -10.71 -8.72
C PRO A 321 0.31 -11.12 -9.54
N THR A 322 -0.08 -10.23 -10.46
CA THR A 322 -1.16 -10.43 -11.43
C THR A 322 -0.67 -10.03 -12.83
N ALA A 323 -1.38 -10.44 -13.88
CA ALA A 323 -1.06 -10.02 -15.24
C ALA A 323 -1.02 -8.47 -15.39
N GLU A 324 -1.89 -7.76 -14.68
CA GLU A 324 -1.89 -6.29 -14.64
C GLU A 324 -0.60 -5.73 -14.05
N ILE A 325 -0.07 -6.34 -12.98
CA ILE A 325 1.20 -5.93 -12.37
C ILE A 325 2.37 -6.21 -13.32
N LEU A 326 2.36 -7.34 -14.02
CA LEU A 326 3.38 -7.61 -15.06
C LEU A 326 3.34 -6.52 -16.14
N ASN A 327 2.16 -6.17 -16.64
CA ASN A 327 2.03 -5.10 -17.63
C ASN A 327 2.50 -3.73 -17.09
N ASP A 328 2.12 -3.38 -15.85
CA ASP A 328 2.55 -2.14 -15.20
C ASP A 328 4.07 -2.06 -15.04
N VAL A 329 4.74 -3.17 -14.69
CA VAL A 329 6.20 -3.24 -14.63
C VAL A 329 6.83 -3.03 -16.01
N ALA A 330 6.31 -3.67 -17.06
CA ALA A 330 6.79 -3.46 -18.43
C ALA A 330 6.63 -1.99 -18.87
N ASP A 331 5.47 -1.39 -18.58
CA ASP A 331 5.18 -0.01 -18.93
C ASP A 331 6.08 0.98 -18.17
N LYS A 332 6.35 0.72 -16.89
CA LYS A 332 7.29 1.51 -16.06
C LYS A 332 8.71 1.42 -16.56
N ALA A 333 9.21 0.22 -16.85
CA ALA A 333 10.56 0.02 -17.39
C ALA A 333 10.75 0.77 -18.71
N ARG A 334 9.76 0.67 -19.62
CA ARG A 334 9.76 1.39 -20.89
C ARG A 334 9.76 2.91 -20.72
N ARG A 335 8.95 3.45 -19.81
CA ARG A 335 8.91 4.90 -19.52
C ARG A 335 10.18 5.41 -18.86
N ALA A 336 10.87 4.55 -18.10
CA ALA A 336 12.16 4.83 -17.50
C ALA A 336 13.33 4.60 -18.48
N GLU A 337 13.05 4.33 -19.77
CA GLU A 337 14.04 4.08 -20.83
C GLU A 337 15.04 2.96 -20.48
N GLN A 338 14.61 1.98 -19.70
CA GLN A 338 15.42 0.82 -19.35
C GLN A 338 15.51 -0.11 -20.56
N GLN A 339 16.73 -0.49 -20.94
CA GLN A 339 16.97 -1.33 -22.11
C GLN A 339 16.83 -2.82 -21.80
N GLU A 340 17.06 -3.18 -20.55
CA GLU A 340 17.02 -4.56 -20.08
C GLU A 340 15.60 -5.03 -19.79
N ILE A 341 15.35 -6.34 -19.93
CA ILE A 341 14.05 -6.91 -19.59
C ILE A 341 13.85 -6.76 -18.07
N PRO A 342 12.76 -6.10 -17.63
CA PRO A 342 12.50 -5.92 -16.21
C PRO A 342 12.16 -7.26 -15.54
N VAL A 343 12.54 -7.37 -14.27
CA VAL A 343 12.41 -8.61 -13.49
C VAL A 343 11.52 -8.38 -12.29
N LEU A 344 10.30 -8.89 -12.32
CA LEU A 344 9.40 -8.86 -11.18
C LEU A 344 9.88 -9.82 -10.09
N VAL A 345 10.14 -9.30 -8.90
CA VAL A 345 10.58 -10.08 -7.74
C VAL A 345 9.46 -10.14 -6.71
N TYR A 346 9.07 -11.33 -6.27
CA TYR A 346 7.96 -11.49 -5.32
C TYR A 346 8.22 -12.57 -4.27
N ASP A 347 7.53 -12.48 -3.13
CA ASP A 347 7.56 -13.51 -2.11
C ASP A 347 6.43 -14.53 -2.33
N HIS A 348 6.80 -15.70 -2.84
CA HIS A 348 5.87 -16.76 -3.21
C HIS A 348 5.34 -17.59 -2.04
N ILE A 349 5.99 -17.53 -0.87
CA ILE A 349 5.61 -18.38 0.27
C ILE A 349 4.17 -18.01 0.61
N GLY A 350 3.26 -18.99 0.57
CA GLY A 350 1.84 -18.80 0.86
C GLY A 350 0.86 -18.61 -0.26
N ILE A 351 1.39 -18.35 -1.43
CA ILE A 351 0.58 -18.31 -2.62
C ILE A 351 0.13 -19.74 -2.91
N ARG A 352 -1.18 -19.95 -3.13
CA ARG A 352 -1.74 -21.26 -3.53
C ARG A 352 -1.00 -21.83 -4.73
N ASP A 353 -0.85 -23.14 -4.78
CA ASP A 353 -0.18 -23.84 -5.87
C ASP A 353 -0.82 -23.57 -7.24
N ALA A 354 -2.15 -23.48 -7.30
CA ALA A 354 -2.86 -23.11 -8.52
C ALA A 354 -2.46 -21.72 -9.03
N TRP A 355 -2.24 -20.77 -8.12
CA TRP A 355 -1.80 -19.42 -8.49
C TRP A 355 -0.32 -19.40 -8.86
N ASN A 356 0.54 -20.15 -8.15
CA ASN A 356 1.94 -20.32 -8.56
C ASN A 356 2.05 -20.98 -9.95
N ALA A 357 1.17 -21.93 -10.29
CA ALA A 357 1.10 -22.52 -11.62
C ALA A 357 0.66 -21.50 -12.68
N HIS A 358 -0.32 -20.65 -12.35
CA HIS A 358 -0.73 -19.54 -13.22
C HIS A 358 0.40 -18.51 -13.43
N LEU A 359 1.16 -18.15 -12.38
CA LEU A 359 2.32 -17.26 -12.52
C LEU A 359 3.42 -17.86 -13.39
N ARG A 360 3.68 -19.17 -13.28
CA ARG A 360 4.59 -19.87 -14.21
C ARG A 360 4.09 -19.80 -15.65
N TRP A 361 2.80 -20.09 -15.85
CA TRP A 361 2.18 -19.99 -17.17
C TRP A 361 2.30 -18.58 -17.75
N LEU A 362 2.07 -17.52 -16.96
CA LEU A 362 2.28 -16.13 -17.39
C LEU A 362 3.75 -15.89 -17.77
N GLY A 363 4.72 -16.36 -16.97
CA GLY A 363 6.14 -16.20 -17.27
C GLY A 363 6.59 -16.91 -18.55
N GLU A 364 5.96 -18.02 -18.92
CA GLU A 364 6.23 -18.75 -20.16
C GLU A 364 5.65 -18.03 -21.41
N HIS A 365 4.61 -17.21 -21.25
CA HIS A 365 3.88 -16.60 -22.37
C HIS A 365 4.06 -15.08 -22.48
N ILE A 366 4.49 -14.40 -21.40
CA ILE A 366 4.72 -12.95 -21.37
C ILE A 366 6.21 -12.68 -21.27
N LEU A 367 6.86 -12.48 -22.41
CA LEU A 367 8.31 -12.28 -22.49
C LEU A 367 8.76 -10.84 -22.17
N ALA A 368 7.82 -9.91 -22.03
CA ALA A 368 8.11 -8.50 -21.72
C ALA A 368 8.60 -8.29 -20.28
N VAL A 369 8.35 -9.24 -19.38
CA VAL A 369 8.76 -9.18 -17.96
C VAL A 369 9.12 -10.59 -17.51
N ARG A 370 10.28 -10.76 -16.87
CA ARG A 370 10.64 -12.02 -16.23
C ARG A 370 10.21 -12.00 -14.77
N THR A 371 9.95 -13.16 -14.17
CA THR A 371 9.57 -13.25 -12.76
C THR A 371 10.56 -14.10 -11.97
N ILE A 372 10.89 -13.67 -10.76
CA ILE A 372 11.75 -14.40 -9.82
C ILE A 372 11.06 -14.42 -8.46
N LYS A 373 11.08 -15.59 -7.81
CA LYS A 373 10.71 -15.69 -6.41
C LYS A 373 11.91 -15.24 -5.57
N VAL A 374 11.70 -14.31 -4.64
CA VAL A 374 12.81 -13.70 -3.87
C VAL A 374 13.64 -14.74 -3.10
N SER A 375 13.03 -15.82 -2.61
CA SER A 375 13.72 -16.91 -1.91
C SER A 375 14.60 -17.79 -2.81
N GLU A 376 14.44 -17.67 -4.14
CA GLU A 376 15.20 -18.40 -5.15
C GLU A 376 16.11 -17.44 -5.96
N ALA A 377 16.24 -16.17 -5.53
CA ALA A 377 16.89 -15.12 -6.30
C ALA A 377 18.36 -15.43 -6.60
N GLY A 378 19.13 -15.93 -5.63
CA GLY A 378 20.53 -16.29 -5.85
C GLY A 378 20.70 -17.36 -6.93
N TRP A 379 19.86 -18.39 -6.92
CA TRP A 379 19.90 -19.45 -7.93
C TRP A 379 19.47 -18.94 -9.31
N ALA A 380 18.37 -18.18 -9.38
CA ALA A 380 17.84 -17.66 -10.62
C ALA A 380 18.79 -16.65 -11.30
N LEU A 381 19.44 -15.79 -10.50
CA LEU A 381 20.37 -14.78 -11.02
C LEU A 381 21.75 -15.34 -11.35
N ALA A 382 22.20 -16.40 -10.66
CA ALA A 382 23.45 -17.08 -11.01
C ALA A 382 23.38 -17.82 -12.35
N ALA A 383 22.19 -18.30 -12.73
CA ALA A 383 21.92 -18.96 -14.00
C ALA A 383 21.23 -18.02 -15.02
N TRP A 384 21.44 -16.71 -14.90
CA TRP A 384 20.77 -15.74 -15.75
C TRP A 384 21.30 -15.79 -17.18
N GLU A 385 20.44 -16.12 -18.13
CA GLU A 385 20.73 -16.12 -19.57
C GLU A 385 19.74 -15.20 -20.31
N ASN A 386 20.19 -14.50 -21.35
CA ASN A 386 19.41 -13.50 -22.10
C ASN A 386 18.19 -14.05 -22.84
#